data_AF-A0AB37UA18-F1
#
_entry.id   AF-A0AB37UA18-F1
#
_cell.length_a   1.000
_cell.length_b   1.000
_cell.length_c   1.000
_cell.angle_alpha   90.00
_cell.angle_beta   90.00
_cell.angle_gamma   90.00
#
_symmetry.space_group_name_H-M   'P 1'
#
loop_
_entity.id
_entity.type
_entity.pdbx_description
1 polymer ?
#
loop_
_entity_poly.entity_id
_entity_poly.type
_entity_poly.pdbx_seq_one_letter_code
_entity_poly.pdbx_strand_id
1 'polypeptide(L)'
;MMFCYIRYESVVYFLLLLGFLVGFRLLRLHYLKPSLYLYVLTPIIYLPYLWQRILTKGNYEVPEGMSLFSVNSFWSHLSDLLSAQLCFDFYLPFATGVNITGVLLLGILLIGLALKKFRFAKPFQGYYAFTVSLCLLVHTSMYLAHHAGQYTHPTQARFFIVFVICLTLIPFIYKSIGGALPSRLLLVGALIAFILYHPIGVENRFYNTMTLPRKTRYVRDFLNKFEDKAILVIIDRPGQYISENYGAVDFDYANQNLDSLLNDLKRGLFKEIIVVQDLNYDTQSPISSNKLNAKFQLKTLSQRQYTATKYIKISCFKQAFK
;
A
#
# COMPACT_ATOMS: atom_id res chain seq x y z
N MET A 1 -4.82 6.93 6.05
CA MET A 1 -4.17 6.85 4.72
C MET A 1 -4.89 5.92 3.74
N MET A 2 -5.56 4.83 4.15
CA MET A 2 -6.26 3.91 3.23
C MET A 2 -7.44 4.56 2.47
N PHE A 3 -8.14 5.52 3.09
CA PHE A 3 -9.23 6.28 2.45
C PHE A 3 -8.75 7.38 1.47
N CYS A 4 -7.44 7.64 1.39
CA CYS A 4 -6.92 8.67 0.49
C CYS A 4 -6.83 8.20 -0.98
N TYR A 5 -6.99 6.92 -1.29
CA TYR A 5 -6.94 6.41 -2.68
C TYR A 5 -8.32 6.18 -3.32
N ILE A 6 -9.41 6.38 -2.57
CA ILE A 6 -10.81 6.37 -3.05
C ILE A 6 -11.09 7.45 -4.13
N ARG A 7 -10.09 8.26 -4.49
CA ARG A 7 -10.11 9.47 -5.33
C ARG A 7 -10.67 9.28 -6.74
N TYR A 8 -10.56 8.10 -7.36
CA TYR A 8 -11.03 7.86 -8.73
C TYR A 8 -12.20 6.88 -8.79
N GLU A 9 -12.25 5.98 -7.83
CA GLU A 9 -13.14 4.82 -7.81
C GLU A 9 -14.58 5.23 -7.54
N SER A 10 -14.83 6.14 -6.60
CA SER A 10 -16.20 6.53 -6.23
C SER A 10 -16.99 7.18 -7.37
N VAL A 11 -16.34 8.03 -8.18
CA VAL A 11 -17.01 8.70 -9.31
C VAL A 11 -17.31 7.70 -10.41
N VAL A 12 -16.36 6.81 -10.72
CA VAL A 12 -16.53 5.77 -11.74
C VAL A 12 -17.63 4.78 -11.32
N TYR A 13 -17.63 4.33 -10.06
CA TYR A 13 -18.70 3.46 -9.54
C TYR A 13 -20.05 4.15 -9.53
N PHE A 14 -20.11 5.43 -9.15
CA PHE A 14 -21.36 6.17 -9.16
C PHE A 14 -21.94 6.25 -10.58
N LEU A 15 -21.12 6.60 -11.58
CA LEU A 15 -21.56 6.66 -12.97
C LEU A 15 -21.97 5.27 -13.51
N LEU A 16 -21.23 4.21 -13.17
CA LEU A 16 -21.58 2.84 -13.54
C LEU A 16 -22.91 2.39 -12.92
N LEU A 17 -23.09 2.61 -11.62
CA LEU A 17 -24.32 2.24 -10.91
C LEU A 17 -25.52 3.04 -11.43
N LEU A 18 -25.36 4.34 -11.64
CA LEU A 18 -26.40 5.19 -12.18
C LEU A 18 -26.76 4.78 -13.62
N GLY A 19 -25.76 4.58 -14.48
CA GLY A 19 -25.95 4.09 -15.85
C GLY A 19 -26.66 2.74 -15.89
N PHE A 20 -26.29 1.82 -14.99
CA PHE A 20 -26.96 0.52 -14.86
C PHE A 20 -28.42 0.68 -14.40
N LEU A 21 -28.68 1.45 -13.34
CA LEU A 21 -30.04 1.65 -12.82
C LEU A 21 -30.97 2.32 -13.83
N VAL A 22 -30.45 3.25 -14.63
CA VAL A 22 -31.19 3.91 -15.72
C VAL A 22 -31.39 2.95 -16.89
N GLY A 23 -30.34 2.26 -17.33
CA GLY A 23 -30.38 1.34 -18.48
C GLY A 23 -31.35 0.17 -18.29
N PHE A 24 -31.43 -0.36 -17.06
CA PHE A 24 -32.39 -1.42 -16.71
C PHE A 24 -33.76 -0.90 -16.25
N ARG A 25 -34.00 0.42 -16.34
CA ARG A 25 -35.24 1.09 -15.91
C ARG A 25 -35.66 0.78 -14.47
N LEU A 26 -34.69 0.45 -13.62
CA LEU A 26 -34.90 0.20 -12.19
C LEU A 26 -35.12 1.51 -11.42
N LEU A 27 -34.61 2.62 -11.96
CA LEU A 27 -34.81 3.95 -11.42
C LEU A 27 -36.13 4.55 -11.92
N ARG A 28 -37.18 4.57 -11.08
CA ARG A 28 -38.39 5.35 -11.37
C ARG A 28 -38.23 6.76 -10.80
N LEU A 29 -38.48 7.77 -11.63
CA LEU A 29 -38.44 9.20 -11.25
C LEU A 29 -39.25 9.53 -9.99
N HIS A 30 -40.31 8.75 -9.72
CA HIS A 30 -41.14 8.92 -8.54
C HIS A 30 -40.36 8.73 -7.22
N TYR A 31 -39.37 7.84 -7.18
CA TYR A 31 -38.53 7.63 -5.99
C TYR A 31 -37.47 8.72 -5.80
N LEU A 32 -37.14 9.47 -6.86
CA LEU A 32 -36.14 10.55 -6.80
C LEU A 32 -36.74 11.89 -6.38
N LYS A 33 -38.03 12.11 -6.63
CA LYS A 33 -38.71 13.38 -6.31
C LYS A 33 -38.55 13.82 -4.85
N PRO A 34 -38.69 12.95 -3.83
CA PRO A 34 -38.53 13.35 -2.42
C PRO A 34 -37.09 13.74 -2.08
N SER A 35 -36.11 13.13 -2.77
CA SER A 35 -34.68 13.26 -2.47
C SER A 35 -33.96 14.20 -3.44
N LEU A 36 -34.69 14.88 -4.33
CA LEU A 36 -34.13 15.67 -5.43
C LEU A 36 -33.24 16.80 -4.92
N TYR A 37 -33.57 17.36 -3.76
CA TYR A 37 -32.75 18.35 -3.07
C TYR A 37 -31.34 17.82 -2.73
N LEU A 38 -31.22 16.54 -2.30
CA LEU A 38 -29.92 15.92 -2.02
C LEU A 38 -29.08 15.75 -3.29
N TYR A 39 -29.72 15.44 -4.42
CA TYR A 39 -29.05 15.31 -5.72
C TYR A 39 -28.59 16.65 -6.29
N VAL A 40 -29.33 17.73 -6.02
CA VAL A 40 -28.94 19.10 -6.40
C VAL A 40 -27.85 19.66 -5.47
N LEU A 41 -27.88 19.30 -4.19
CA LEU A 41 -26.86 19.69 -3.20
C LEU A 41 -25.56 18.90 -3.35
N THR A 42 -25.57 17.70 -3.95
CA THR A 42 -24.38 16.85 -4.03
C THR A 42 -23.21 17.53 -4.77
N PRO A 43 -23.39 18.14 -5.96
CA PRO A 43 -22.32 18.88 -6.63
C PRO A 43 -21.70 19.98 -5.75
N ILE A 44 -22.52 20.65 -4.94
CA ILE A 44 -22.07 21.71 -4.02
C ILE A 44 -21.27 21.12 -2.86
N ILE A 45 -21.72 20.00 -2.30
CA ILE A 45 -21.00 19.28 -1.22
C ILE A 45 -19.66 18.73 -1.73
N TYR A 46 -19.58 18.31 -3.01
CA TYR A 46 -18.34 17.84 -3.64
C TYR A 46 -17.45 18.97 -4.18
N LEU A 47 -17.87 20.23 -4.07
CA LEU A 47 -17.14 21.38 -4.62
C LEU A 47 -15.76 21.61 -3.98
N PRO A 48 -15.58 21.48 -2.64
CA PRO A 48 -14.26 21.51 -2.01
C PRO A 48 -13.31 20.43 -2.56
N TYR A 49 -13.86 19.25 -2.87
CA TYR A 49 -13.10 18.15 -3.46
C TYR A 49 -12.68 18.44 -4.91
N LEU A 50 -13.58 19.03 -5.71
CA LEU A 50 -13.26 19.49 -7.07
C LEU A 50 -12.18 20.57 -7.06
N TRP A 51 -12.27 21.54 -6.14
CA TRP A 51 -11.26 22.58 -5.97
C TRP A 51 -9.91 22.02 -5.54
N GLN A 52 -9.87 21.13 -4.54
CA GLN A 52 -8.64 20.43 -4.18
C GLN A 52 -8.02 19.78 -5.43
N ARG A 53 -8.83 19.13 -6.28
CA ARG A 53 -8.33 18.43 -7.47
C ARG A 53 -7.80 19.37 -8.56
N ILE A 54 -8.44 20.51 -8.79
CA ILE A 54 -7.95 21.51 -9.73
C ILE A 54 -6.64 22.11 -9.22
N LEU A 55 -6.54 22.38 -7.92
CA LEU A 55 -5.37 22.97 -7.28
C LEU A 55 -4.18 22.01 -7.14
N THR A 56 -4.42 20.70 -7.03
CA THR A 56 -3.35 19.68 -6.90
C THR A 56 -2.92 19.07 -8.24
N LYS A 57 -3.53 19.50 -9.36
CA LYS A 57 -3.25 18.97 -10.69
C LYS A 57 -1.81 19.29 -11.09
N GLY A 58 -0.96 18.28 -11.23
CA GLY A 58 0.46 18.43 -11.58
C GLY A 58 1.42 18.08 -10.45
N ASN A 59 0.97 18.10 -9.19
CA ASN A 59 1.76 17.68 -8.01
C ASN A 59 1.43 16.24 -7.61
N TYR A 60 1.41 15.33 -8.58
CA TYR A 60 1.29 13.91 -8.25
C TYR A 60 2.66 13.40 -7.78
N GLU A 61 2.70 12.47 -6.82
CA GLU A 61 3.94 11.79 -6.37
C GLU A 61 4.58 10.90 -7.47
N VAL A 62 4.14 11.05 -8.72
CA VAL A 62 4.62 10.29 -9.87
C VAL A 62 5.83 11.02 -10.47
N PRO A 63 6.95 10.32 -10.74
CA PRO A 63 8.12 10.91 -11.37
C PRO A 63 7.79 11.61 -12.69
N GLU A 64 8.51 12.69 -12.99
CA GLU A 64 8.34 13.45 -14.23
C GLU A 64 8.43 12.52 -15.45
N GLY A 65 7.45 12.61 -16.35
CA GLY A 65 7.39 11.82 -17.59
C GLY A 65 6.60 10.50 -17.53
N MET A 66 6.11 10.08 -16.36
CA MET A 66 5.23 8.90 -16.27
C MET A 66 3.75 9.28 -16.18
N SER A 67 2.91 8.63 -17.00
CA SER A 67 1.47 8.80 -16.96
C SER A 67 0.85 8.06 -15.77
N LEU A 68 -0.13 8.68 -15.11
CA LEU A 68 -0.78 8.12 -13.91
C LEU A 68 -1.53 6.81 -14.22
N PHE A 69 -2.12 6.73 -15.42
CA PHE A 69 -2.69 5.52 -16.01
C PHE A 69 -1.96 5.21 -17.32
N SER A 70 -1.61 3.94 -17.53
CA SER A 70 -0.95 3.49 -18.75
C SER A 70 -1.42 2.08 -19.12
N VAL A 71 -1.63 1.87 -20.42
CA VAL A 71 -1.93 0.53 -20.96
C VAL A 71 -0.72 -0.40 -20.79
N ASN A 72 0.50 0.13 -20.87
CA ASN A 72 1.70 -0.67 -20.66
C ASN A 72 1.78 -1.15 -19.20
N SER A 73 1.45 -0.27 -18.24
CA SER A 73 1.36 -0.63 -16.83
C SER A 73 0.29 -1.68 -16.56
N PHE A 74 -0.85 -1.61 -17.27
CA PHE A 74 -1.90 -2.62 -17.16
C PHE A 74 -1.38 -4.02 -17.49
N TRP A 75 -0.69 -4.19 -18.62
CA TRP A 75 -0.18 -5.49 -19.03
C TRP A 75 0.96 -5.98 -18.16
N SER A 76 1.87 -5.10 -17.73
CA SER A 76 2.95 -5.49 -16.81
C SER A 76 2.38 -5.95 -15.47
N HIS A 77 1.46 -5.19 -14.89
CA HIS A 77 0.85 -5.55 -13.60
C HIS A 77 -0.06 -6.76 -13.72
N LEU A 78 -0.73 -6.96 -14.86
CA LEU A 78 -1.53 -8.17 -15.10
C LEU A 78 -0.63 -9.40 -15.19
N SER A 79 0.52 -9.29 -15.89
CA SER A 79 1.53 -10.34 -15.92
C SER A 79 2.04 -10.64 -14.51
N ASP A 80 2.39 -9.62 -13.73
CA ASP A 80 2.85 -9.78 -12.35
C ASP A 80 1.79 -10.45 -11.48
N LEU A 81 0.52 -10.08 -11.63
CA LEU A 81 -0.60 -10.69 -10.92
C LEU A 81 -0.73 -12.17 -11.31
N LEU A 82 -0.69 -12.51 -12.60
CA LEU A 82 -0.78 -13.90 -13.06
C LEU A 82 0.42 -14.73 -12.57
N SER A 83 1.64 -14.22 -12.72
CA SER A 83 2.86 -14.86 -12.21
C SER A 83 2.80 -15.06 -10.70
N ALA A 84 2.29 -14.07 -9.96
CA ALA A 84 2.09 -14.18 -8.52
C ALA A 84 1.04 -15.24 -8.13
N GLN A 85 -0.01 -15.42 -8.92
CA GLN A 85 -1.00 -16.50 -8.70
C GLN A 85 -0.48 -17.87 -9.13
N LEU A 86 0.60 -17.95 -9.92
CA LEU A 86 1.23 -19.23 -10.29
C LEU A 86 2.45 -19.57 -9.42
N CYS A 87 2.89 -18.62 -8.60
CA CYS A 87 3.99 -18.80 -7.66
C CYS A 87 3.49 -19.36 -6.32
N PHE A 88 4.04 -20.50 -5.91
CA PHE A 88 3.71 -21.19 -4.66
C PHE A 88 4.78 -20.99 -3.57
N ASP A 89 5.62 -19.95 -3.68
CA ASP A 89 6.69 -19.68 -2.72
C ASP A 89 6.17 -19.20 -1.35
N PHE A 90 4.84 -19.03 -1.19
CA PHE A 90 4.15 -18.57 0.04
C PHE A 90 4.70 -17.27 0.64
N TYR A 91 5.53 -16.56 -0.12
CA TYR A 91 6.15 -15.31 0.29
C TYR A 91 5.17 -14.15 0.20
N LEU A 92 4.31 -14.16 -0.82
CA LEU A 92 3.26 -13.16 -1.01
C LEU A 92 2.12 -13.40 0.00
N PRO A 93 1.43 -12.34 0.45
CA PRO A 93 0.44 -12.42 1.53
C PRO A 93 -0.91 -12.98 1.05
N PHE A 94 -0.94 -13.54 -0.16
CA PHE A 94 -2.16 -13.91 -0.85
C PHE A 94 -2.35 -15.42 -0.82
N ALA A 95 -3.57 -15.86 -0.53
CA ALA A 95 -3.90 -17.28 -0.51
C ALA A 95 -4.04 -17.82 -1.94
N THR A 96 -2.92 -18.07 -2.62
CA THR A 96 -2.84 -18.44 -4.04
C THR A 96 -3.81 -19.56 -4.43
N GLY A 97 -3.85 -20.64 -3.66
CA GLY A 97 -4.77 -21.75 -3.92
C GLY A 97 -6.26 -21.37 -3.78
N VAL A 98 -6.59 -20.49 -2.83
CA VAL A 98 -7.96 -19.99 -2.64
C VAL A 98 -8.34 -19.03 -3.78
N ASN A 99 -7.40 -18.21 -4.23
CA ASN A 99 -7.63 -17.31 -5.36
C ASN A 99 -7.83 -18.06 -6.67
N ILE A 100 -6.98 -19.05 -6.98
CA ILE A 100 -7.12 -19.88 -8.20
C ILE A 100 -8.49 -20.59 -8.19
N THR A 101 -8.85 -21.23 -7.08
CA THR A 101 -10.15 -21.90 -6.97
C THR A 101 -11.32 -20.92 -7.09
N GLY A 102 -11.20 -19.73 -6.49
CA GLY A 102 -12.18 -18.64 -6.64
C GLY A 102 -12.34 -18.19 -8.10
N VAL A 103 -11.25 -17.97 -8.82
CA VAL A 103 -11.27 -17.56 -10.24
C VAL A 103 -11.89 -18.64 -11.14
N LEU A 104 -11.51 -19.91 -10.93
CA LEU A 104 -12.08 -21.04 -11.69
C LEU A 104 -13.59 -21.17 -11.45
N LEU A 105 -14.02 -21.10 -10.18
CA LEU A 105 -15.44 -21.16 -9.83
C LEU A 105 -16.21 -19.94 -10.34
N LEU A 106 -15.60 -18.76 -10.36
CA LEU A 106 -16.19 -17.58 -10.96
C LEU A 106 -16.43 -17.78 -12.46
N GLY A 107 -15.43 -18.30 -13.18
CA GLY A 107 -15.56 -18.62 -14.60
C GLY A 107 -16.69 -19.61 -14.88
N ILE A 108 -16.76 -20.70 -14.11
CA ILE A 108 -17.83 -21.70 -14.21
C ILE A 108 -19.20 -21.07 -13.90
N LEU A 109 -19.27 -20.21 -12.88
CA LEU A 109 -20.50 -19.51 -12.50
C LEU A 109 -20.97 -18.57 -13.62
N LEU A 110 -20.08 -17.77 -14.19
CA LEU A 110 -20.40 -16.85 -15.29
C LEU A 110 -20.85 -17.60 -16.55
N ILE A 111 -20.14 -18.68 -16.93
CA ILE A 111 -20.53 -19.54 -18.05
C ILE A 111 -21.88 -20.22 -17.78
N GLY A 112 -22.09 -20.75 -16.58
CA GLY A 112 -23.34 -21.40 -16.19
C GLY A 112 -24.54 -20.44 -16.14
N LEU A 113 -24.31 -19.18 -15.78
CA LEU A 113 -25.32 -18.11 -15.87
C LEU A 113 -25.60 -17.75 -17.34
N ALA A 114 -24.57 -17.61 -18.18
CA ALA A 114 -24.74 -17.32 -19.61
C ALA A 114 -25.50 -18.44 -20.34
N LEU A 115 -25.22 -19.71 -19.99
CA LEU A 115 -25.91 -20.89 -20.51
C LEU A 115 -27.27 -21.16 -19.84
N LYS A 116 -27.73 -20.27 -18.94
CA LYS A 116 -28.99 -20.40 -18.18
C LYS A 116 -29.14 -21.72 -17.38
N LYS A 117 -28.03 -22.41 -17.09
CA LYS A 117 -28.00 -23.63 -16.27
C LYS A 117 -28.26 -23.32 -14.80
N PHE A 118 -27.79 -22.17 -14.33
CA PHE A 118 -28.09 -21.65 -13.01
C PHE A 118 -29.21 -20.62 -13.09
N ARG A 119 -30.23 -20.78 -12.25
CA ARG A 119 -31.32 -19.82 -12.12
C ARG A 119 -31.30 -19.24 -10.72
N PHE A 120 -31.16 -17.93 -10.64
CA PHE A 120 -31.36 -17.22 -9.39
C PHE A 120 -32.81 -17.38 -8.93
N ALA A 121 -33.01 -17.51 -7.62
CA ALA A 121 -34.34 -17.62 -7.03
C ALA A 121 -35.21 -16.37 -7.28
N LYS A 122 -34.57 -15.19 -7.42
CA LYS A 122 -35.24 -13.93 -7.75
C LYS A 122 -34.53 -13.24 -8.92
N PRO A 123 -35.28 -12.62 -9.87
CA PRO A 123 -34.68 -11.95 -11.02
C PRO A 123 -33.76 -10.78 -10.64
N PHE A 124 -34.04 -10.09 -9.52
CA PHE A 124 -33.22 -8.99 -9.00
C PHE A 124 -31.81 -9.41 -8.57
N GLN A 125 -31.62 -10.68 -8.17
CA GLN A 125 -30.31 -11.18 -7.74
C GLN A 125 -29.32 -11.26 -8.92
N GLY A 126 -29.80 -11.56 -10.13
CA GLY A 126 -28.95 -11.58 -11.32
C GLY A 126 -28.42 -10.20 -11.68
N TYR A 127 -29.29 -9.18 -11.64
CA TYR A 127 -28.88 -7.78 -11.87
C TYR A 127 -27.89 -7.29 -10.81
N TYR A 128 -28.13 -7.62 -9.54
CA TYR A 128 -27.21 -7.29 -8.45
C TYR A 128 -25.85 -7.98 -8.63
N ALA A 129 -25.84 -9.29 -8.89
CA ALA A 129 -24.60 -10.05 -9.10
C ALA A 129 -23.80 -9.49 -10.29
N PHE A 130 -24.46 -9.21 -11.41
CA PHE A 130 -23.83 -8.60 -12.57
C PHE A 130 -23.22 -7.24 -12.24
N THR A 131 -23.95 -6.38 -11.53
CA THR A 131 -23.48 -5.05 -11.14
C THR A 131 -22.24 -5.15 -10.25
N VAL A 132 -22.26 -6.04 -9.24
CA VAL A 132 -21.14 -6.26 -8.34
C VAL A 132 -19.92 -6.81 -9.10
N SER A 133 -20.12 -7.79 -9.99
CA SER A 133 -19.04 -8.32 -10.82
C SER A 133 -18.45 -7.26 -11.75
N LEU A 134 -19.27 -6.41 -12.35
CA LEU A 134 -18.82 -5.31 -13.20
C LEU A 134 -18.02 -4.28 -12.38
N CYS A 135 -18.50 -3.89 -11.20
CA CYS A 135 -17.77 -2.99 -10.31
C CYS A 135 -16.41 -3.57 -9.90
N LEU A 136 -16.35 -4.86 -9.57
CA LEU A 136 -15.11 -5.53 -9.23
C LEU A 136 -14.14 -5.58 -10.41
N LEU A 137 -14.63 -5.89 -11.61
CA LEU A 137 -13.80 -5.89 -12.82
C LEU A 137 -13.20 -4.52 -13.06
N VAL A 138 -14.03 -3.47 -13.02
CA VAL A 138 -13.57 -2.09 -13.20
C VAL A 138 -12.56 -1.69 -12.10
N HIS A 139 -12.81 -2.07 -10.85
CA HIS A 139 -11.88 -1.86 -9.74
C HIS A 139 -10.49 -2.44 -10.03
N THR A 140 -10.46 -3.73 -10.36
CA THR A 140 -9.22 -4.44 -10.63
C THR A 140 -8.52 -3.88 -11.87
N SER A 141 -9.27 -3.55 -12.92
CA SER A 141 -8.71 -2.94 -14.13
C SER A 141 -8.13 -1.55 -13.89
N MET A 142 -8.78 -0.72 -13.07
CA MET A 142 -8.27 0.60 -12.71
C MET A 142 -6.95 0.49 -11.96
N TYR A 143 -6.83 -0.42 -11.00
CA TYR A 143 -5.58 -0.59 -10.26
C TYR A 143 -4.46 -1.17 -11.12
N LEU A 144 -4.76 -2.15 -11.97
CA LEU A 144 -3.76 -2.68 -12.89
C LEU A 144 -3.25 -1.59 -13.84
N ALA A 145 -4.13 -0.72 -14.33
CA ALA A 145 -3.74 0.39 -15.21
C ALA A 145 -2.99 1.53 -14.49
N HIS A 146 -3.10 1.62 -13.16
CA HIS A 146 -2.51 2.69 -12.37
C HIS A 146 -1.01 2.44 -12.12
N HIS A 147 -0.18 3.49 -12.13
CA HIS A 147 1.26 3.39 -11.87
C HIS A 147 1.59 2.73 -10.52
N ALA A 148 0.79 3.00 -9.47
CA ALA A 148 0.93 2.39 -8.15
C ALA A 148 0.13 1.07 -7.98
N GLY A 149 0.02 0.28 -9.05
CA GLY A 149 -0.75 -0.96 -9.15
C GLY A 149 0.04 -2.27 -8.99
N GLN A 150 1.30 -2.21 -8.57
CA GLN A 150 2.17 -3.38 -8.49
C GLN A 150 1.72 -4.35 -7.40
N TYR A 151 1.33 -5.55 -7.83
CA TYR A 151 0.84 -6.61 -6.95
C TYR A 151 1.92 -7.13 -5.99
N THR A 152 3.19 -7.05 -6.40
CA THR A 152 4.36 -7.54 -5.66
C THR A 152 4.95 -6.52 -4.68
N HIS A 153 4.46 -5.27 -4.68
CA HIS A 153 4.97 -4.24 -3.79
C HIS A 153 4.17 -4.20 -2.46
N PRO A 154 4.80 -4.24 -1.27
CA PRO A 154 4.11 -4.38 0.01
C PRO A 154 3.15 -3.24 0.35
N THR A 155 3.44 -2.02 -0.10
CA THR A 155 2.54 -0.88 0.10
C THR A 155 1.30 -0.92 -0.79
N GLN A 156 1.43 -1.47 -2.01
CA GLN A 156 0.41 -1.42 -3.06
C GLN A 156 -0.47 -2.67 -3.08
N ALA A 157 0.06 -3.82 -2.63
CA ALA A 157 -0.68 -5.07 -2.46
C ALA A 157 -1.98 -4.94 -1.64
N ARG A 158 -2.05 -3.94 -0.76
CA ARG A 158 -3.25 -3.61 0.04
C ARG A 158 -4.46 -3.26 -0.81
N PHE A 159 -4.25 -2.70 -2.01
CA PHE A 159 -5.34 -2.36 -2.94
C PHE A 159 -6.08 -3.60 -3.46
N PHE A 160 -5.42 -4.75 -3.49
CA PHE A 160 -6.00 -6.01 -3.95
C PHE A 160 -6.71 -6.81 -2.86
N ILE A 161 -6.80 -6.30 -1.62
CA ILE A 161 -7.52 -6.98 -0.52
C ILE A 161 -8.99 -7.21 -0.87
N VAL A 162 -9.65 -6.21 -1.46
CA VAL A 162 -11.06 -6.32 -1.88
C VAL A 162 -11.23 -7.45 -2.90
N PHE A 163 -10.33 -7.51 -3.88
CA PHE A 163 -10.31 -8.57 -4.89
C PHE A 163 -10.19 -9.96 -4.23
N VAL A 164 -9.25 -10.13 -3.30
CA VAL A 164 -9.04 -11.41 -2.59
C VAL A 164 -10.25 -11.80 -1.75
N ILE A 165 -10.84 -10.87 -1.00
CA ILE A 165 -12.06 -11.12 -0.20
C ILE A 165 -13.20 -11.56 -1.11
N CYS A 166 -13.37 -10.92 -2.27
CA CYS A 166 -14.40 -11.33 -3.20
C CYS A 166 -14.13 -12.74 -3.74
N LEU A 167 -12.89 -13.07 -4.11
CA LEU A 167 -12.53 -14.42 -4.56
C LEU A 167 -12.79 -15.50 -3.50
N THR A 168 -12.52 -15.21 -2.23
CA THR A 168 -12.75 -16.18 -1.14
C THR A 168 -14.23 -16.47 -0.88
N LEU A 169 -15.13 -15.54 -1.22
CA LEU A 169 -16.59 -15.70 -1.07
C LEU A 169 -17.25 -16.44 -2.24
N ILE A 170 -16.59 -16.54 -3.40
CA ILE A 170 -17.17 -17.15 -4.60
C ILE A 170 -17.57 -18.63 -4.42
N PRO A 171 -16.80 -19.50 -3.74
CA PRO A 171 -17.22 -20.88 -3.49
C PRO A 171 -18.55 -20.98 -2.72
N PHE A 172 -18.77 -20.07 -1.77
CA PHE A 172 -20.01 -20.00 -1.01
C PHE A 172 -21.18 -19.53 -1.89
N ILE A 173 -20.96 -18.49 -2.71
CA ILE A 173 -21.95 -17.98 -3.66
C ILE A 173 -22.33 -19.06 -4.68
N TYR A 174 -21.35 -19.77 -5.24
CA TYR A 174 -21.57 -20.87 -6.18
C TYR A 174 -22.46 -21.96 -5.57
N LYS A 175 -22.23 -22.32 -4.30
CA LYS A 175 -23.10 -23.28 -3.59
C LYS A 175 -24.51 -22.73 -3.40
N SER A 176 -24.64 -21.47 -2.98
CA SER A 176 -25.94 -20.83 -2.71
C SER A 176 -26.84 -20.75 -3.95
N ILE A 177 -26.26 -20.65 -5.15
CA ILE A 177 -26.99 -20.57 -6.43
C ILE A 177 -27.39 -21.97 -6.97
N GLY A 178 -27.06 -23.04 -6.24
CA GLY A 178 -27.40 -24.42 -6.63
C GLY A 178 -26.25 -25.19 -7.26
N GLY A 179 -25.01 -24.74 -7.06
CA GLY A 179 -23.82 -25.50 -7.44
C GLY A 179 -23.73 -26.87 -6.76
N ALA A 180 -23.26 -27.86 -7.50
CA ALA A 180 -23.16 -29.26 -7.06
C ALA A 180 -22.03 -29.53 -6.04
N LEU A 181 -21.39 -28.49 -5.48
CA LEU A 181 -20.32 -28.67 -4.48
C LEU A 181 -20.90 -29.26 -3.18
N PRO A 182 -20.40 -30.39 -2.67
CA PRO A 182 -20.85 -30.93 -1.39
C PRO A 182 -20.35 -30.06 -0.24
N SER A 183 -21.20 -29.78 0.75
CA SER A 183 -20.88 -28.89 1.88
C SER A 183 -19.69 -29.38 2.71
N ARG A 184 -19.48 -30.71 2.75
CA ARG A 184 -18.32 -31.33 3.42
C ARG A 184 -16.99 -30.90 2.78
N LEU A 185 -16.92 -30.82 1.44
CA LEU A 185 -15.70 -30.38 0.76
C LEU A 185 -15.42 -28.90 0.99
N LEU A 186 -16.45 -28.06 1.07
CA LEU A 186 -16.27 -26.64 1.40
C LEU A 186 -15.72 -26.47 2.82
N LEU A 187 -16.24 -27.22 3.79
CA LEU A 187 -15.77 -27.17 5.18
C LEU A 187 -14.33 -27.70 5.30
N VAL A 188 -14.03 -28.84 4.69
CA VAL A 188 -12.67 -29.41 4.69
C VAL A 188 -11.70 -28.48 3.97
N GLY A 189 -12.08 -27.91 2.83
CA GLY A 189 -11.28 -26.94 2.10
C GLY A 189 -11.00 -25.66 2.93
N ALA A 190 -12.00 -25.16 3.65
CA ALA A 190 -11.83 -24.02 4.55
C ALA A 190 -10.88 -24.35 5.71
N LEU A 191 -10.97 -25.54 6.30
CA LEU A 191 -10.05 -25.99 7.35
C LEU A 191 -8.61 -26.12 6.83
N ILE A 192 -8.42 -26.73 5.66
CA ILE A 192 -7.09 -26.86 5.04
C ILE A 192 -6.50 -25.48 4.73
N ALA A 193 -7.29 -24.57 4.14
CA ALA A 193 -6.86 -23.21 3.87
C ALA A 193 -6.50 -22.47 5.16
N PHE A 194 -7.29 -22.62 6.23
CA PHE A 194 -6.98 -22.03 7.52
C PHE A 194 -5.65 -22.55 8.07
N ILE A 195 -5.45 -23.88 8.12
CA ILE A 195 -4.22 -24.47 8.65
C ILE A 195 -2.98 -24.05 7.83
N LEU A 196 -3.10 -23.99 6.50
CA LEU A 196 -2.00 -23.65 5.61
C LEU A 196 -1.65 -22.15 5.67
N TYR A 197 -2.65 -21.27 5.57
CA TYR A 197 -2.44 -19.82 5.42
C TYR A 197 -2.39 -19.06 6.74
N HIS A 198 -2.88 -19.62 7.86
CA HIS A 198 -2.80 -19.00 9.17
C HIS A 198 -1.35 -18.69 9.61
N PRO A 199 -0.38 -19.64 9.61
CA PRO A 199 0.99 -19.33 10.02
C PRO A 199 1.65 -18.28 9.11
N ILE A 200 1.40 -18.35 7.79
CA ILE A 200 1.90 -17.38 6.80
C ILE A 200 1.36 -15.97 7.11
N GLY A 201 0.07 -15.87 7.41
CA GLY A 201 -0.58 -14.63 7.79
C GLY A 201 -0.07 -14.05 9.11
N VAL A 202 0.25 -14.89 10.09
CA VAL A 202 0.82 -14.45 11.38
C VAL A 202 2.23 -13.88 11.19
N GLU A 203 3.09 -14.56 10.43
CA GLU A 203 4.47 -14.14 10.20
C GLU A 203 4.59 -12.84 9.40
N ASN A 204 3.58 -12.49 8.59
CA ASN A 204 3.51 -11.24 7.81
C ASN A 204 4.79 -10.95 7.01
N ARG A 205 5.48 -11.99 6.49
CA ARG A 205 6.82 -11.91 5.87
C ARG A 205 6.92 -10.80 4.81
N PHE A 206 5.89 -10.68 3.99
CA PHE A 206 5.80 -9.69 2.94
C PHE A 206 5.76 -8.24 3.45
N TYR A 207 4.88 -7.92 4.40
CA TYR A 207 4.83 -6.58 5.02
C TYR A 207 6.10 -6.29 5.82
N ASN A 208 6.67 -7.34 6.40
CA ASN A 208 7.95 -7.33 7.08
C ASN A 208 9.14 -7.02 6.14
N THR A 209 8.95 -6.98 4.82
CA THR A 209 10.02 -6.53 3.92
C THR A 209 10.17 -5.00 3.90
N MET A 210 9.20 -4.25 4.45
CA MET A 210 9.33 -2.81 4.63
C MET A 210 10.34 -2.51 5.75
N THR A 211 11.59 -2.28 5.36
CA THR A 211 12.71 -1.99 6.26
C THR A 211 12.64 -0.58 6.84
N LEU A 212 12.05 0.38 6.11
CA LEU A 212 12.02 1.78 6.51
C LEU A 212 11.28 2.03 7.84
N PRO A 213 10.03 1.56 8.08
CA PRO A 213 9.37 1.78 9.37
C PRO A 213 10.12 1.18 10.56
N ARG A 214 10.78 0.04 10.35
CA ARG A 214 11.59 -0.61 11.41
C ARG A 214 12.84 0.20 11.73
N LYS A 215 13.53 0.68 10.70
CA LYS A 215 14.67 1.59 10.83
C LYS A 215 14.25 2.84 11.60
N THR A 216 13.18 3.51 11.16
CA THR A 216 12.69 4.74 11.81
C THR A 216 12.31 4.49 13.27
N ARG A 217 11.57 3.41 13.57
CA ARG A 217 11.24 3.04 14.96
C ARG A 217 12.49 2.80 15.79
N TYR A 218 13.46 2.04 15.31
CA TYR A 218 14.68 1.76 16.06
C TYR A 218 15.49 3.02 16.38
N VAL A 219 15.63 3.93 15.40
CA VAL A 219 16.33 5.21 15.59
C VAL A 219 15.57 6.08 16.57
N ARG A 220 14.24 6.15 16.47
CA ARG A 220 13.39 6.89 17.41
C ARG A 220 13.51 6.34 18.83
N ASP A 221 13.41 5.03 19.01
CA ASP A 221 13.54 4.37 20.31
C ASP A 221 14.94 4.61 20.91
N PHE A 222 15.96 4.79 20.07
CA PHE A 222 17.30 5.18 20.50
C PHE A 222 17.38 6.65 20.92
N LEU A 223 16.85 7.57 20.10
CA LEU A 223 16.85 9.01 20.37
C LEU A 223 16.01 9.38 21.60
N ASN A 224 14.91 8.66 21.85
CA ASN A 224 14.06 8.85 23.03
C ASN A 224 14.74 8.49 24.35
N LYS A 225 15.89 7.81 24.32
CA LYS A 225 16.68 7.54 25.54
C LYS A 225 17.44 8.77 26.03
N PHE A 226 17.62 9.78 25.18
CA PHE A 226 18.20 11.04 25.57
C PHE A 226 17.09 11.94 26.11
N GLU A 227 17.25 12.43 27.35
CA GLU A 227 16.29 13.34 27.97
C GLU A 227 16.23 14.71 27.26
N ASP A 228 17.33 15.09 26.60
CA ASP A 228 17.43 16.35 25.88
C ASP A 228 17.22 16.18 24.37
N LYS A 229 16.42 17.07 23.77
CA LYS A 229 16.14 17.11 22.34
C LYS A 229 17.06 18.05 21.55
N ALA A 230 17.97 18.76 22.22
CA ALA A 230 18.99 19.61 21.60
C ALA A 230 20.10 18.79 20.90
N ILE A 231 19.71 17.81 20.09
CA ILE A 231 20.59 16.90 19.35
C ILE A 231 20.36 17.14 17.86
N LEU A 232 21.46 17.27 17.13
CA LEU A 232 21.43 17.30 15.67
C LEU A 232 21.59 15.87 15.12
N VAL A 233 20.62 15.42 14.33
CA VAL A 233 20.60 14.09 13.73
C VAL A 233 20.94 14.17 12.24
N ILE A 234 22.04 13.54 11.83
CA ILE A 234 22.41 13.40 10.42
C ILE A 234 21.85 12.07 9.90
N ILE A 235 20.92 12.15 8.95
CA ILE A 235 20.19 11.00 8.40
C ILE A 235 19.65 11.28 6.99
N ASP A 236 19.53 10.23 6.18
CA ASP A 236 19.04 10.26 4.79
C ASP A 236 17.67 10.97 4.60
N ARG A 237 16.79 10.91 5.61
CA ARG A 237 15.44 11.50 5.55
C ARG A 237 15.18 12.41 6.74
N PRO A 238 15.72 13.64 6.76
CA PRO A 238 15.68 14.50 7.94
C PRO A 238 14.24 14.92 8.31
N GLY A 239 13.36 15.12 7.32
CA GLY A 239 11.98 15.57 7.55
C GLY A 239 11.17 14.71 8.51
N GLN A 240 11.47 13.40 8.63
CA GLN A 240 10.78 12.51 9.57
C GLN A 240 11.11 12.83 11.04
N TYR A 241 12.30 13.36 11.31
CA TYR A 241 12.79 13.64 12.66
C TYR A 241 12.58 15.10 13.06
N ILE A 242 12.56 16.01 12.09
CA ILE A 242 12.15 17.41 12.30
C ILE A 242 10.74 17.48 12.89
N SER A 243 9.81 16.66 12.39
CA SER A 243 8.44 16.60 12.94
C SER A 243 8.37 16.07 14.38
N GLU A 244 9.44 15.46 14.90
CA GLU A 244 9.54 14.95 16.28
C GLU A 244 10.28 15.93 17.22
N ASN A 245 10.54 17.15 16.75
CA ASN A 245 11.31 18.22 17.40
C ASN A 245 12.81 17.92 17.56
N TYR A 246 13.40 17.14 16.64
CA TYR A 246 14.85 17.02 16.54
C TYR A 246 15.38 17.95 15.44
N GLY A 247 16.55 18.57 15.65
CA GLY A 247 17.30 19.14 14.55
C GLY A 247 17.77 18.00 13.66
N ALA A 248 17.45 18.00 12.36
CA ALA A 248 17.92 16.94 11.47
C ALA A 248 18.34 17.49 10.11
N VAL A 249 19.40 16.92 9.55
CA VAL A 249 19.97 17.29 8.25
C VAL A 249 20.34 16.02 7.47
N ASP A 250 20.39 16.13 6.15
CA ASP A 250 20.87 15.04 5.29
C ASP A 250 22.40 15.00 5.22
N PHE A 251 22.93 13.92 4.61
CA PHE A 251 24.37 13.70 4.49
C PHE A 251 25.05 14.71 3.56
N ASP A 252 24.38 15.11 2.49
CA ASP A 252 24.92 16.04 1.49
C ASP A 252 25.09 17.44 2.10
N TYR A 253 24.07 17.93 2.80
CA TYR A 253 24.11 19.18 3.55
C TYR A 253 25.17 19.14 4.64
N ALA A 254 25.25 18.04 5.40
CA ALA A 254 26.25 17.89 6.45
C ALA A 254 27.69 17.90 5.92
N ASN A 255 27.93 17.33 4.73
CA ASN A 255 29.24 17.32 4.09
C ASN A 255 29.61 18.70 3.52
N GLN A 256 28.65 19.46 2.99
CA GLN A 256 28.87 20.80 2.44
C GLN A 256 29.06 21.85 3.54
N ASN A 257 28.34 21.74 4.66
CA ASN A 257 28.32 22.74 5.75
C ASN A 257 29.06 22.30 7.01
N LEU A 258 30.06 21.43 6.86
CA LEU A 258 30.78 20.80 7.97
C LEU A 258 31.31 21.83 8.99
N ASP A 259 31.99 22.88 8.52
CA ASP A 259 32.61 23.87 9.40
C ASP A 259 31.56 24.68 10.18
N SER A 260 30.40 24.97 9.57
CA SER A 260 29.29 25.63 10.24
C SER A 260 28.72 24.75 11.35
N LEU A 261 28.44 23.48 11.05
CA LEU A 261 27.87 22.55 12.03
C LEU A 261 28.78 22.33 13.24
N LEU A 262 30.10 22.30 13.02
CA LEU A 262 31.07 22.20 14.11
C LEU A 262 31.13 23.49 14.94
N ASN A 263 30.98 24.66 14.33
CA ASN A 263 30.89 25.92 15.06
C ASN A 263 29.58 26.04 15.86
N ASP A 264 28.47 25.55 15.32
CA ASP A 264 27.17 25.54 16.00
C ASP A 264 27.18 24.58 17.21
N LEU A 265 27.87 23.44 17.08
CA LEU A 265 28.15 22.54 18.20
C LEU A 265 29.00 23.23 19.29
N LYS A 266 30.06 23.93 18.90
CA LYS A 266 30.91 24.69 19.85
C LYS A 266 30.16 25.82 20.56
N ARG A 267 29.19 26.44 19.88
CA ARG A 267 28.33 27.49 20.42
C ARG A 267 27.21 26.97 21.31
N GLY A 268 27.07 25.66 21.45
CA GLY A 268 26.03 25.03 22.28
C GLY A 268 24.63 25.10 21.65
N LEU A 269 24.52 25.37 20.34
CA LEU A 269 23.24 25.31 19.63
C LEU A 269 22.68 23.88 19.66
N PHE A 270 23.58 22.90 19.62
CA PHE A 270 23.31 21.49 19.84
C PHE A 270 24.30 20.97 20.89
N LYS A 271 23.87 20.00 21.71
CA LYS A 271 24.75 19.32 22.67
C LYS A 271 25.56 18.22 22.00
N GLU A 272 24.93 17.48 21.10
CA GLU A 272 25.54 16.35 20.41
C GLU A 272 25.11 16.27 18.94
N ILE A 273 25.96 15.67 18.11
CA ILE A 273 25.64 15.32 16.73
C ILE A 273 25.59 13.79 16.64
N ILE A 274 24.41 13.26 16.34
CA ILE A 274 24.17 11.83 16.14
C ILE A 274 24.04 11.55 14.65
N VAL A 275 24.81 10.59 14.15
CA VAL A 275 24.83 10.19 12.74
C VAL A 275 24.26 8.79 12.64
N VAL A 276 23.25 8.62 11.77
CA VAL A 276 22.57 7.35 11.54
C VAL A 276 22.89 6.84 10.14
N GLN A 277 23.85 5.93 10.04
CA GLN A 277 24.32 5.39 8.77
C GLN A 277 23.77 3.98 8.53
N ASP A 278 23.39 3.70 7.28
CA ASP A 278 23.24 2.32 6.82
C ASP A 278 24.56 1.83 6.25
N LEU A 279 25.02 0.66 6.71
CA LEU A 279 26.20 -0.02 6.20
C LEU A 279 25.80 -1.36 5.59
N ASN A 280 26.55 -1.75 4.57
CA ASN A 280 26.46 -3.10 4.00
C ASN A 280 27.25 -4.07 4.90
N TYR A 281 26.67 -5.25 5.15
CA TYR A 281 27.22 -6.25 6.07
C TYR A 281 28.58 -6.77 5.59
N ASP A 282 28.72 -7.02 4.28
CA ASP A 282 29.91 -7.65 3.71
C ASP A 282 31.11 -6.69 3.63
N THR A 283 30.84 -5.43 3.27
CA THR A 283 31.90 -4.43 3.06
C THR A 283 32.16 -3.54 4.28
N GLN A 284 31.28 -3.60 5.28
CA GLN A 284 31.24 -2.69 6.44
C GLN A 284 31.33 -1.20 6.06
N SER A 285 30.99 -0.88 4.81
CA SER A 285 31.08 0.47 4.27
C SER A 285 29.68 1.11 4.23
N PRO A 286 29.58 2.44 4.45
CA PRO A 286 28.33 3.14 4.29
C PRO A 286 27.85 3.01 2.84
N ILE A 287 26.52 2.92 2.66
CA ILE A 287 25.92 3.10 1.34
C ILE A 287 26.34 4.47 0.79
N SER A 288 26.53 4.59 -0.54
CA SER A 288 27.06 5.79 -1.19
C SER A 288 26.36 7.10 -0.77
N SER A 289 25.03 7.06 -0.57
CA SER A 289 24.23 8.20 -0.12
C SER A 289 24.40 8.54 1.38
N ASN A 290 24.95 7.63 2.18
CA ASN A 290 25.14 7.79 3.63
C ASN A 290 26.61 8.03 3.99
N LYS A 291 27.44 8.37 3.00
CA LYS A 291 28.87 8.57 3.21
C LYS A 291 29.10 9.96 3.79
N LEU A 292 29.65 9.98 5.00
CA LEU A 292 30.05 11.21 5.68
C LEU A 292 31.55 11.48 5.40
N ASN A 293 31.95 12.75 5.38
CA ASN A 293 33.34 13.15 5.23
C ASN A 293 34.21 12.56 6.35
N ALA A 294 35.42 12.08 6.03
CA ALA A 294 36.36 11.47 6.97
C ALA A 294 36.79 12.41 8.11
N LYS A 295 36.57 13.73 7.96
CA LYS A 295 36.77 14.72 9.03
C LYS A 295 35.86 14.49 10.25
N PHE A 296 34.72 13.82 10.08
CA PHE A 296 33.87 13.45 11.21
C PHE A 296 34.46 12.25 11.96
N GLN A 297 35.01 12.49 13.15
CA GLN A 297 35.45 11.42 14.04
C GLN A 297 34.24 10.82 14.76
N LEU A 298 33.74 9.69 14.24
CA LEU A 298 32.52 9.04 14.73
C LEU A 298 32.85 7.95 15.76
N LYS A 299 32.25 8.06 16.96
CA LYS A 299 32.22 7.00 17.96
C LYS A 299 30.91 6.23 17.83
N THR A 300 30.99 4.93 17.56
CA THR A 300 29.82 4.05 17.51
C THR A 300 29.12 4.02 18.87
N LEU A 301 27.82 4.30 18.91
CA LEU A 301 26.98 4.17 20.10
C LEU A 301 26.14 2.90 20.07
N SER A 302 25.56 2.57 18.92
CA SER A 302 24.73 1.39 18.77
C SER A 302 24.77 0.85 17.35
N GLN A 303 24.61 -0.47 17.22
CA GLN A 303 24.51 -1.16 15.94
C GLN A 303 23.38 -2.17 16.00
N ARG A 304 22.60 -2.25 14.93
CA ARG A 304 21.55 -3.26 14.82
C ARG A 304 21.37 -3.68 13.37
N GLN A 305 21.38 -4.98 13.16
CA GLN A 305 20.99 -5.56 11.89
C GLN A 305 19.48 -5.46 11.70
N TYR A 306 19.04 -4.98 10.54
CA TYR A 306 17.62 -4.84 10.21
C TYR A 306 17.24 -5.57 8.92
N THR A 307 18.23 -5.97 8.11
CA THR A 307 18.10 -6.80 6.91
C THR A 307 19.22 -7.84 6.89
N ALA A 308 19.08 -8.93 6.13
CA ALA A 308 20.13 -9.93 5.96
C ALA A 308 21.48 -9.34 5.50
N THR A 309 21.46 -8.28 4.68
CA THR A 309 22.66 -7.68 4.07
C THR A 309 22.99 -6.28 4.59
N LYS A 310 22.17 -5.69 5.46
CA LYS A 310 22.33 -4.30 5.92
C LYS A 310 22.13 -4.16 7.42
N TYR A 311 22.96 -3.33 8.04
CA TYR A 311 22.82 -2.93 9.43
C TYR A 311 22.83 -1.40 9.57
N ILE A 312 22.11 -0.91 10.58
CA ILE A 312 22.14 0.50 10.98
C ILE A 312 23.22 0.66 12.03
N LYS A 313 24.06 1.68 11.84
CA LYS A 313 25.03 2.13 12.83
C LYS A 313 24.67 3.55 13.25
N ILE A 314 24.42 3.70 14.55
CA ILE A 314 24.23 5.00 15.17
C ILE A 314 25.55 5.38 15.82
N SER A 315 26.10 6.50 15.41
CA SER A 315 27.37 7.03 15.93
C SER A 315 27.17 8.43 16.46
N CYS A 316 27.94 8.82 17.47
CA CYS A 316 28.01 10.21 17.93
C CYS A 316 29.34 10.80 17.47
N PHE A 317 29.32 12.07 17.07
CA PHE A 317 30.52 12.81 16.79
C PHE A 317 31.30 13.05 18.08
N LYS A 318 32.51 12.51 18.16
CA LYS A 318 33.38 12.74 19.31
C LYS A 318 34.22 13.98 19.01
N GLN A 319 33.97 15.06 19.75
CA GLN A 319 34.84 16.21 19.72
C GLN A 319 36.17 15.80 20.35
N ALA A 320 37.20 15.62 19.52
CA ALA A 320 38.57 15.58 20.00
C ALA A 320 38.93 17.01 20.43
N PHE A 321 38.61 17.36 21.67
CA PHE A 321 39.25 18.50 22.31
C PHE A 321 40.74 18.16 22.43
N LYS A 322 41.55 18.76 21.55
CA LYS A 322 42.97 18.98 21.81
C LYS A 322 43.12 20.35 22.41
#